data_AF-A0A252E586-F1
#
_entry.id   AF-A0A252E586-F1
#
_cell.length_a   1.000
_cell.length_b   1.000
_cell.length_c   1.000
_cell.angle_alpha   90.00
_cell.angle_beta   90.00
_cell.angle_gamma   90.00
#
_symmetry.space_group_name_H-M   'P 1'
#
loop_
_entity.id
_entity.type
_entity.pdbx_description
1 polymer ?
#
loop_
_entity_poly.entity_id
_entity_poly.type
_entity_poly.pdbx_seq_one_letter_code
_entity_poly.pdbx_strand_id
1 'polypeptide(L)' 'MAQAHIKKLTPEQEVLMPIIRDEWLKIALDTSPTDKQKAEAAICLAYECVGIKPPQKIMWFDSDFLLLVKNQFT' A
#
# COMPACT_ATOMS: atom_id res chain seq x y z
N MET A 1 7.72 11.98 19.31
CA MET A 1 7.01 13.27 19.43
C MET A 1 5.53 12.95 19.42
N ALA A 2 4.78 13.24 20.48
CA ALA A 2 3.35 12.98 20.49
C ALA A 2 2.66 13.96 19.50
N GLN A 3 1.97 13.44 18.48
CA GLN A 3 1.14 14.27 17.61
C GLN A 3 0.03 14.93 18.45
N ALA A 4 -0.06 16.25 18.40
CA ALA A 4 -1.17 16.98 19.02
C ALA A 4 -2.48 16.66 18.29
N HIS A 5 -3.56 16.41 19.04
CA HIS A 5 -4.88 16.14 18.47
C HIS A 5 -5.43 17.39 17.78
N ILE A 6 -5.58 17.34 16.46
CA ILE A 6 -6.10 18.44 15.64
C ILE A 6 -7.62 18.52 15.83
N LYS A 7 -8.14 19.65 16.33
CA LYS A 7 -9.58 19.88 16.51
C LYS A 7 -10.27 20.47 15.27
N LYS A 8 -9.53 21.22 14.46
CA LYS A 8 -10.00 21.86 13.23
C LYS A 8 -8.82 22.04 12.28
N LEU A 9 -9.07 21.89 10.98
CA LEU A 9 -8.10 22.17 9.94
C LEU A 9 -7.90 23.68 9.79
N THR A 10 -6.71 24.09 9.36
CA THR A 10 -6.48 25.48 8.96
C THR A 10 -7.16 25.76 7.60
N PRO A 11 -7.50 27.02 7.27
CA PRO A 11 -8.08 27.33 5.96
C PRO A 11 -7.22 26.84 4.79
N GLU A 12 -5.90 26.88 4.92
CA GLU A 12 -4.96 26.39 3.91
C GLU A 12 -5.05 24.87 3.76
N GLN A 13 -5.21 24.13 4.88
CA GLN A 13 -5.41 22.68 4.85
C GLN A 13 -6.76 22.31 4.25
N GLU A 14 -7.83 23.04 4.57
CA GLU A 14 -9.17 22.81 4.01
C GLU A 14 -9.19 22.95 2.48
N VAL A 15 -8.44 23.93 1.95
CA VAL A 15 -8.27 24.12 0.49
C VAL A 15 -7.51 22.94 -0.14
N LEU A 16 -6.53 22.36 0.57
CA LEU A 16 -5.76 21.20 0.10
C LEU A 16 -6.52 19.87 0.20
N MET A 17 -7.47 19.75 1.12
CA MET A 17 -8.22 18.51 1.35
C MET A 17 -8.82 17.88 0.09
N PRO A 18 -9.54 18.60 -0.80
CA PRO A 18 -10.08 17.99 -2.01
C PRO A 18 -8.96 17.50 -2.96
N ILE A 19 -7.86 18.23 -3.06
CA ILE A 19 -6.73 17.89 -3.95
C ILE A 19 -6.08 16.58 -3.51
N ILE A 20 -5.73 16.50 -2.22
CA ILE A 20 -5.12 15.31 -1.63
C ILE A 20 -6.10 14.13 -1.70
N ARG A 21 -7.38 14.35 -1.36
CA ARG A 21 -8.40 13.30 -1.45
C ARG A 21 -8.47 12.71 -2.87
N ASP A 22 -8.51 13.56 -3.88
CA ASP A 22 -8.67 13.11 -5.27
C ASP A 22 -7.40 12.39 -5.78
N GLU A 23 -6.21 12.82 -5.34
CA GLU A 23 -4.95 12.11 -5.57
C GLU A 23 -4.96 10.70 -4.97
N TRP A 24 -5.32 10.59 -3.69
CA TRP A 24 -5.37 9.29 -3.01
C TRP A 24 -6.45 8.37 -3.57
N LEU A 25 -7.60 8.92 -3.96
CA LEU A 25 -8.66 8.17 -4.66
C LEU A 25 -8.14 7.62 -5.99
N LYS A 26 -7.44 8.42 -6.78
CA LYS A 26 -6.86 7.98 -8.06
C LYS A 26 -5.88 6.82 -7.85
N ILE A 27 -5.02 6.90 -6.85
CA ILE A 27 -4.05 5.83 -6.53
C ILE A 27 -4.77 4.57 -6.06
N ALA A 28 -5.75 4.70 -5.16
CA ALA A 28 -6.47 3.54 -4.60
C ALA A 28 -7.33 2.80 -5.64
N LEU A 29 -7.76 3.50 -6.68
CA LEU A 29 -8.56 2.94 -7.77
C LEU A 29 -7.73 2.52 -8.99
N ASP A 30 -6.40 2.69 -8.96
CA ASP A 30 -5.52 2.29 -10.06
C ASP A 30 -5.34 0.76 -10.08
N THR A 31 -5.75 0.12 -11.18
CA THR A 31 -5.60 -1.33 -11.40
C THR A 31 -4.56 -1.64 -12.48
N SER A 32 -3.71 -0.68 -12.83
CA SER A 32 -2.60 -0.90 -13.77
C SER A 32 -1.54 -1.84 -13.17
N PRO A 33 -0.70 -2.48 -14.01
CA PRO A 33 0.36 -3.36 -13.51
C PRO A 33 1.27 -2.65 -12.51
N THR A 34 1.41 -3.25 -11.33
CA THR A 34 2.26 -2.71 -10.24
C THR A 34 3.74 -2.89 -10.55
N ASP A 35 4.55 -1.90 -10.14
CA ASP A 35 6.01 -2.03 -10.08
C ASP A 35 6.41 -2.96 -8.92
N LYS A 36 6.75 -4.21 -9.26
CA LYS A 36 7.04 -5.27 -8.28
C LYS A 36 8.20 -4.89 -7.34
N GLN A 37 9.24 -4.25 -7.84
CA GLN A 37 10.40 -3.87 -7.02
C GLN A 37 10.05 -2.78 -6.01
N LYS A 38 9.30 -1.76 -6.44
CA LYS A 38 8.85 -0.70 -5.53
C LYS A 38 7.88 -1.22 -4.47
N ALA A 39 6.99 -2.14 -4.85
CA ALA A 39 6.07 -2.77 -3.91
C ALA A 39 6.80 -3.59 -2.85
N GLU A 40 7.79 -4.39 -3.22
CA GLU A 40 8.60 -5.16 -2.27
C GLU A 40 9.36 -4.25 -1.30
N ALA A 41 9.98 -3.17 -1.80
CA ALA A 41 10.66 -2.19 -0.94
C ALA A 41 9.70 -1.51 0.05
N ALA A 42 8.50 -1.14 -0.41
CA ALA A 42 7.47 -0.55 0.45
C ALA A 42 6.95 -1.53 1.51
N ILE A 43 6.80 -2.81 1.17
CA ILE A 43 6.44 -3.86 2.13
C ILE A 43 7.53 -3.96 3.22
N CYS A 44 8.79 -4.06 2.83
CA CYS A 44 9.89 -4.14 3.81
C CYS A 44 9.91 -2.93 4.75
N LEU A 45 9.79 -1.73 4.19
CA LEU A 45 9.74 -0.49 4.97
C LEU A 45 8.58 -0.49 5.98
N ALA A 46 7.39 -0.94 5.57
CA ALA A 46 6.23 -0.99 6.46
C ALA A 46 6.46 -1.90 7.69
N TYR A 47 7.14 -3.03 7.51
CA TYR A 47 7.51 -3.93 8.62
C TYR A 47 8.58 -3.31 9.52
N GLU A 48 9.59 -2.68 8.92
CA GLU A 48 10.65 -1.99 9.66
C GLU A 48 10.11 -0.83 10.51
N CYS A 49 9.12 -0.07 10.00
CA CYS A 49 8.47 1.01 10.73
C CYS A 49 7.80 0.57 12.03
N VAL A 50 7.37 -0.70 12.11
CA VAL A 50 6.77 -1.29 13.32
C VAL A 50 7.76 -2.16 14.11
N GLY A 51 9.04 -2.18 13.72
CA GLY A 51 10.10 -2.92 14.40
C GLY A 51 10.05 -4.44 14.23
N ILE A 52 9.38 -4.93 13.18
CA ILE A 52 9.24 -6.36 12.88
C ILE A 52 10.14 -6.71 11.69
N LYS A 53 10.68 -7.93 11.69
CA LYS A 53 11.50 -8.42 10.56
C LYS A 53 10.65 -8.49 9.29
N PRO A 54 11.13 -7.95 8.15
CA PRO A 54 10.40 -8.05 6.89
C PRO A 54 10.35 -9.50 6.37
N PRO A 55 9.39 -9.82 5.48
CA PRO A 55 9.28 -11.15 4.88
C PRO A 55 10.52 -11.49 4.04
N GLN A 56 10.99 -12.73 4.16
CA GLN A 56 12.15 -13.21 3.38
C GLN A 56 11.81 -13.61 1.94
N LYS A 57 10.52 -13.84 1.66
CA LYS A 57 10.01 -14.27 0.35
C LYS A 57 8.71 -13.53 0.08
N ILE A 58 8.65 -12.85 -1.06
CA ILE A 58 7.44 -12.22 -1.60
C ILE A 58 7.14 -12.96 -2.91
N MET A 59 5.93 -13.52 -3.02
CA MET A 59 5.51 -14.29 -4.19
C MET A 59 4.52 -13.47 -5.01
N TRP A 60 4.79 -13.32 -6.30
CA TRP A 60 3.91 -12.65 -7.25
C TRP A 60 3.15 -13.69 -8.05
N PHE A 61 1.84 -13.48 -8.20
CA PHE A 61 0.98 -14.34 -8.98
C PHE A 61 0.35 -13.50 -10.09
N ASP A 62 0.80 -13.75 -11.31
CA ASP A 62 0.09 -13.31 -12.50
C ASP A 62 -0.97 -14.39 -12.78
N SER A 63 -2.22 -13.99 -13.06
CA SER A 63 -3.39 -14.87 -13.03
C SER A 63 -3.34 -15.96 -14.11
N ASP A 64 -2.69 -17.07 -13.76
CA ASP A 64 -2.75 -18.41 -14.39
C ASP A 64 -2.31 -19.50 -13.38
N PHE A 65 -1.50 -19.12 -12.38
CA PHE A 65 -0.96 -20.02 -11.36
C PHE A 65 -2.01 -20.57 -10.37
N LEU A 66 -3.09 -19.81 -10.10
CA LEU A 66 -4.13 -20.21 -9.14
C LEU A 66 -4.91 -21.46 -9.57
N LEU A 67 -5.04 -21.68 -10.89
CA LEU A 67 -5.70 -22.88 -11.43
C LEU A 67 -4.86 -24.14 -11.25
N LEU A 68 -3.53 -24.05 -11.39
CA LEU A 68 -2.62 -25.20 -11.30
C LEU A 68 -2.39 -25.65 -9.86
N VAL A 69 -2.30 -24.71 -8.91
CA VAL A 69 -2.10 -25.04 -7.49
C VAL A 69 -3.29 -25.80 -6.91
N LYS A 70 -4.53 -25.50 -7.32
CA LYS A 70 -5.71 -26.23 -6.84
C LYS A 70 -5.71 -27.72 -7.20
N ASN A 71 -4.99 -28.13 -8.25
CA ASN A 71 -4.97 -29.51 -8.75
C ASN A 71 -3.74 -30.35 -8.30
N GLN A 72 -2.85 -29.79 -7.48
CA GLN A 72 -1.59 -30.45 -7.10
C GLN A 72 -1.45 -30.69 -5.57
N PHE A 73 -2.49 -30.37 -4.80
CA PHE A 73 -2.51 -30.52 -3.33
C PHE A 73 -3.70 -31.36 -2.79
N THR A 74 -4.31 -32.21 -3.63
CA THR A 74 -5.29 -33.24 -3.22
C THR A 74 -4.73 -34.64 -3.41
#